data_AF-A0AA45WKI4-F1
#
_entry.id   AF-A0AA45WKI4-F1
#
_cell.length_a   1.000
_cell.length_b   1.000
_cell.length_c   1.000
_cell.angle_alpha   90.00
_cell.angle_beta   90.00
_cell.angle_gamma   90.00
#
_symmetry.space_group_name_H-M   'P 1'
#
loop_
_entity.id
_entity.type
_entity.pdbx_description
1 polymer ?
#
loop_
_entity_poly.entity_id
_entity_poly.type
_entity_poly.pdbx_seq_one_letter_code
_entity_poly.pdbx_strand_id
1 'polypeptide(L)'
;MGKKFLVSAILSSGLALLLSGCGSDDGGSTSTTTGGSTSSPTVQSVSFKEVPLPASDADLKSVKVSPALTVTYSDGSTKEYPLSYEVIAKTGDKIGNGEFGMFYDVDLQPILADDGSKTYSNNPDANSLIKINNTAYLITHFEEPPGLLYKTELDNNGKAVKTEPIDFKSVGGTIINCAGSLTPWNTHLGGEEDYDLNPRYADKNSPYYTD
;
A
#
# COMPACT_ATOMS: atom_id res chain seq x y z
N MET A 1 24.63 -15.40 6.45
CA MET A 1 23.62 -14.66 7.24
C MET A 1 22.73 -13.93 6.24
N GLY A 2 21.60 -14.54 5.88
CA GLY A 2 20.76 -14.06 4.77
C GLY A 2 19.95 -12.84 5.21
N LYS A 3 20.20 -11.69 4.58
CA LYS A 3 19.36 -10.49 4.75
C LYS A 3 17.96 -10.83 4.23
N LYS A 4 16.94 -10.60 5.06
CA LYS A 4 15.53 -10.76 4.70
C LYS A 4 15.10 -9.54 3.89
N PHE A 5 14.29 -9.73 2.85
CA PHE A 5 13.86 -8.66 1.95
C PHE A 5 12.33 -8.64 1.89
N LEU A 6 11.73 -7.48 2.14
CA LEU A 6 10.33 -7.19 1.82
C LEU A 6 10.29 -6.02 0.83
N VAL A 7 9.34 -6.08 -0.10
CA VAL A 7 9.16 -5.11 -1.19
C VAL A 7 7.75 -4.54 -1.06
N SER A 8 7.63 -3.22 -0.88
CA SER A 8 6.33 -2.54 -0.99
C SER A 8 6.00 -2.40 -2.48
N ALA A 9 4.99 -3.13 -2.92
CA ALA A 9 4.50 -3.14 -4.30
C ALA A 9 3.12 -2.51 -4.34
N ILE A 10 3.00 -1.36 -5.02
CA ILE A 10 1.69 -0.84 -5.43
C ILE A 10 1.42 -1.43 -6.81
N LEU A 11 0.28 -2.09 -6.96
CA LEU A 11 -0.19 -2.59 -8.24
C LEU A 11 -0.56 -1.39 -9.11
N SER A 12 0.37 -0.94 -9.97
CA SER A 12 0.10 0.09 -10.97
C SER A 12 -0.64 -0.54 -12.16
N SER A 13 -1.88 -0.97 -11.92
CA SER A 13 -2.81 -1.00 -13.04
C SER A 13 -3.13 0.45 -13.38
N GLY A 14 -2.99 0.83 -14.65
CA GLY A 14 -3.65 2.01 -15.19
C GLY A 14 -5.16 1.78 -15.11
N LEU A 15 -5.71 1.80 -13.89
CA LEU A 15 -7.13 1.74 -13.63
C LEU A 15 -7.65 3.14 -13.96
N ALA A 16 -8.07 3.32 -15.21
CA ALA A 16 -8.97 4.40 -15.53
C ALA A 16 -10.17 4.25 -14.59
N LEU A 17 -10.23 5.09 -13.55
CA LEU A 17 -11.44 5.31 -12.78
C LEU A 17 -12.49 5.83 -13.76
N LEU A 18 -13.30 4.91 -14.29
CA LEU A 18 -14.55 5.26 -14.96
C LEU A 18 -15.51 5.69 -13.86
N LEU A 19 -15.34 6.94 -13.40
CA LEU A 19 -16.42 7.68 -12.75
C LEU A 19 -17.58 7.68 -13.73
N SER A 20 -18.58 6.84 -13.47
CA SER A 20 -19.88 6.95 -14.10
C SER A 20 -20.54 8.19 -13.52
N GLY A 21 -20.25 9.35 -14.12
CA GLY A 21 -20.92 10.60 -13.80
C GLY A 21 -22.40 10.48 -14.12
N CYS A 22 -23.23 10.59 -13.09
CA CYS A 22 -24.66 10.74 -13.21
C CYS A 22 -24.94 12.13 -13.83
N GLY A 23 -25.30 12.18 -15.11
CA GLY A 23 -25.71 13.41 -15.77
C GLY A 23 -27.14 13.78 -15.34
N SER A 24 -27.29 14.96 -14.72
CA SER A 24 -28.59 15.62 -14.56
C SER A 24 -29.00 16.26 -15.88
N ASP A 25 -30.21 15.95 -16.34
CA ASP A 25 -30.88 16.58 -17.48
C ASP A 25 -31.25 18.03 -17.16
N ASP A 26 -30.85 18.96 -18.03
CA ASP A 26 -31.55 20.23 -18.22
C ASP A 26 -31.71 20.47 -19.73
N GLY A 27 -32.93 20.83 -20.12
CA GLY A 27 -33.47 20.61 -21.46
C GLY A 27 -33.01 21.56 -22.58
N GLY A 28 -33.31 21.14 -23.80
CA GLY A 28 -33.59 22.05 -24.92
C GLY A 28 -32.91 21.74 -26.25
N SER A 29 -33.75 21.49 -27.25
CA SER A 29 -33.53 21.66 -28.70
C SER A 29 -33.09 20.45 -29.53
N THR A 30 -34.08 19.93 -30.24
CA THR A 30 -34.08 18.95 -31.32
C THR A 30 -33.08 19.30 -32.44
N SER A 31 -32.14 18.40 -32.71
CA SER A 31 -31.45 18.31 -34.00
C SER A 31 -31.26 16.83 -34.33
N THR A 32 -32.00 16.35 -35.33
CA THR A 32 -32.01 14.97 -35.79
C THR A 32 -30.77 14.71 -36.65
N THR A 33 -29.69 14.24 -36.05
CA THR A 33 -28.61 13.54 -36.75
C THR A 33 -28.69 12.06 -36.40
N THR A 34 -29.05 11.23 -37.38
CA THR A 34 -28.93 9.77 -37.31
C THR A 34 -27.45 9.39 -37.33
N GLY A 35 -26.77 9.55 -36.20
CA GLY A 35 -25.52 8.88 -35.89
C GLY A 35 -25.85 7.69 -35.00
N GLY A 36 -25.62 6.48 -35.49
CA GLY A 36 -25.76 5.28 -34.67
C GLY A 36 -24.83 5.38 -33.46
N SER A 37 -25.41 5.66 -32.29
CA SER A 37 -24.69 5.59 -31.02
C SER A 37 -24.44 4.12 -30.72
N THR A 38 -23.32 3.59 -31.22
CA THR A 38 -22.78 2.33 -30.73
C THR A 38 -22.25 2.60 -29.34
N SER A 39 -23.10 2.40 -28.33
CA SER A 39 -22.68 2.45 -26.93
C SER A 39 -21.50 1.50 -26.74
N SER A 40 -20.36 2.01 -26.28
CA SER A 40 -19.21 1.18 -25.93
C SER A 40 -19.64 0.10 -24.93
N PRO A 41 -19.22 -1.16 -25.10
CA PRO A 41 -19.63 -2.23 -24.21
C PRO A 41 -19.09 -1.99 -22.79
N THR A 42 -19.90 -2.29 -21.78
CA THR A 42 -19.56 -2.04 -20.36
C THR A 42 -18.78 -3.22 -19.78
N VAL A 43 -17.97 -2.98 -18.74
CA VAL A 43 -17.28 -4.07 -18.04
C VAL A 43 -18.30 -4.98 -17.34
N GLN A 44 -18.24 -6.27 -17.63
CA GLN A 44 -19.10 -7.30 -17.03
C GLN A 44 -18.37 -8.05 -15.90
N SER A 45 -17.09 -8.42 -16.11
CA SER A 45 -16.28 -9.10 -15.11
C SER A 45 -14.78 -8.90 -15.31
N VAL A 46 -14.01 -9.18 -14.25
CA VAL A 46 -12.55 -9.18 -14.25
C VAL A 46 -12.06 -10.49 -13.64
N SER A 47 -11.08 -11.13 -14.28
CA SER A 47 -10.38 -12.32 -13.76
C SER A 47 -8.87 -12.17 -13.86
N PHE A 48 -8.12 -12.74 -12.93
CA PHE A 48 -6.65 -12.72 -12.93
C PHE A 48 -6.10 -14.07 -13.41
N LYS A 49 -4.97 -14.04 -14.13
CA LYS A 49 -4.21 -15.26 -14.40
C LYS A 49 -3.65 -15.79 -13.09
N GLU A 50 -3.71 -17.10 -12.92
CA GLU A 50 -3.22 -17.76 -11.71
C GLU A 50 -1.74 -17.46 -11.47
N VAL A 51 -1.40 -17.19 -10.21
CA VAL A 51 -0.01 -17.10 -9.76
C VAL A 51 0.42 -18.50 -9.32
N PRO A 52 1.46 -19.09 -9.93
CA PRO A 52 1.89 -20.43 -9.56
C PRO A 52 2.39 -20.47 -8.12
N LEU A 53 2.11 -21.58 -7.43
CA LEU A 53 2.68 -21.86 -6.11
C LEU A 53 4.22 -21.78 -6.17
N PRO A 54 4.89 -21.31 -5.10
CA PRO A 54 6.36 -21.29 -5.04
C PRO A 54 6.95 -22.69 -5.25
N ALA A 55 7.91 -22.81 -6.18
CA ALA A 55 8.57 -24.09 -6.49
C ALA A 55 9.90 -24.30 -5.72
N SER A 56 10.35 -23.29 -4.97
CA SER A 56 11.64 -23.30 -4.28
C SER A 56 11.66 -22.32 -3.09
N ASP A 57 12.67 -22.45 -2.22
CA ASP A 57 12.92 -21.49 -1.14
C ASP A 57 13.27 -20.08 -1.63
N ALA A 58 13.83 -19.98 -2.84
CA ALA A 58 14.09 -18.69 -3.47
C ALA A 58 12.78 -18.07 -3.96
N ASP A 59 11.89 -18.88 -4.54
CA ASP A 59 10.56 -18.46 -4.97
C ASP A 59 9.71 -17.96 -3.81
N LEU A 60 9.79 -18.61 -2.64
CA LEU A 60 9.08 -18.21 -1.41
C LEU A 60 9.43 -16.78 -0.96
N LYS A 61 10.61 -16.28 -1.36
CA LYS A 61 11.12 -14.95 -0.99
C LYS A 61 10.90 -13.90 -2.08
N SER A 62 10.28 -14.30 -3.19
CA SER A 62 10.00 -13.41 -4.32
C SER A 62 8.59 -12.85 -4.23
N VAL A 63 8.43 -11.57 -4.55
CA VAL A 63 7.11 -11.01 -4.84
C VAL A 63 6.64 -11.56 -6.17
N LYS A 64 5.49 -12.25 -6.16
CA LYS A 64 4.84 -12.75 -7.36
C LYS A 64 3.64 -11.87 -7.68
N VAL A 65 3.48 -11.53 -8.96
CA VAL A 65 2.32 -10.79 -9.49
C VAL A 65 1.59 -11.70 -10.47
N SER A 66 0.26 -11.59 -10.53
CA SER A 66 -0.50 -12.23 -11.60
C SER A 66 0.06 -11.79 -12.95
N PRO A 67 0.29 -12.69 -13.93
CA PRO A 67 0.86 -12.27 -15.22
C PRO A 67 -0.04 -11.31 -16.02
N ALA A 68 -1.37 -11.43 -15.86
CA ALA A 68 -2.33 -10.58 -16.56
C ALA A 68 -3.69 -10.57 -15.86
N LEU A 69 -4.47 -9.52 -16.09
CA LEU A 69 -5.92 -9.53 -15.87
C LEU A 69 -6.66 -9.62 -17.20
N THR A 70 -7.81 -10.27 -17.20
CA THR A 70 -8.73 -10.35 -18.33
C THR A 70 -10.03 -9.65 -17.96
N VAL A 71 -10.44 -8.68 -18.77
CA VAL A 71 -11.72 -7.99 -18.67
C VAL A 71 -12.68 -8.63 -19.66
N THR A 72 -13.87 -9.02 -19.21
CA THR A 72 -14.99 -9.43 -20.07
C THR A 72 -16.01 -8.31 -20.13
N TYR A 73 -16.45 -7.96 -21.33
CA TYR A 73 -17.41 -6.88 -21.58
C TYR A 73 -18.83 -7.42 -21.83
N SER A 74 -19.82 -6.53 -21.76
CA SER A 74 -21.25 -6.85 -21.92
C SER A 74 -21.63 -7.42 -23.29
N ASP A 75 -20.81 -7.20 -24.32
CA ASP A 75 -20.97 -7.76 -25.66
C ASP A 75 -20.30 -9.13 -25.84
N GLY A 76 -19.73 -9.68 -24.77
CA GLY A 76 -19.00 -10.95 -24.78
C GLY A 76 -17.54 -10.85 -25.25
N SER A 77 -17.09 -9.66 -25.68
CA SER A 77 -15.68 -9.46 -25.99
C SER A 77 -14.81 -9.53 -24.73
N THR A 78 -13.54 -9.88 -24.90
CA THR A 78 -12.56 -9.91 -23.83
C THR A 78 -11.31 -9.14 -24.19
N LYS A 79 -10.63 -8.59 -23.17
CA LYS A 79 -9.34 -7.95 -23.33
C LYS A 79 -8.40 -8.33 -22.19
N GLU A 80 -7.21 -8.78 -22.55
CA GLU A 80 -6.14 -9.10 -21.61
C GLU A 80 -5.22 -7.89 -21.42
N TYR A 81 -4.81 -7.67 -20.18
CA TYR A 81 -3.87 -6.62 -19.78
C TYR A 81 -2.74 -7.27 -19.00
N PRO A 82 -1.49 -7.26 -19.53
CA PRO A 82 -0.34 -7.76 -18.79
C PRO A 82 -0.14 -6.92 -17.52
N LEU A 83 0.30 -7.58 -16.45
CA LEU A 83 0.53 -6.94 -15.17
C LEU A 83 2.01 -7.06 -14.78
N SER A 84 2.49 -5.99 -14.16
CA SER A 84 3.79 -5.92 -13.51
C SER A 84 3.61 -5.18 -12.19
N TYR A 85 4.68 -5.14 -11.38
CA TYR A 85 4.75 -4.26 -10.23
C TYR A 85 5.97 -3.37 -10.38
N GLU A 86 5.89 -2.19 -9.79
CA GLU A 86 7.02 -1.29 -9.61
C GLU A 86 7.42 -1.25 -8.15
N VAL A 87 8.71 -1.13 -7.90
CA VAL A 87 9.22 -0.96 -6.54
C VAL A 87 9.32 0.53 -6.24
N ILE A 88 8.55 0.99 -5.26
CA ILE A 88 8.62 2.38 -4.80
C ILE A 88 9.79 2.58 -3.84
N ALA A 89 9.91 1.69 -2.85
CA ALA A 89 10.98 1.69 -1.86
C ALA A 89 11.18 0.29 -1.27
N LYS A 90 12.42 -0.01 -0.89
CA LYS A 90 12.80 -1.15 -0.06
C LYS A 90 13.48 -0.65 1.20
N THR A 91 13.34 -1.40 2.29
CA THR A 91 14.11 -1.15 3.51
C THR A 91 15.60 -1.00 3.19
N GLY A 92 16.20 0.06 3.70
CA GLY A 92 17.61 0.40 3.49
C GLY A 92 17.89 1.21 2.22
N ASP A 93 16.89 1.44 1.37
CA ASP A 93 17.05 2.34 0.22
C ASP A 93 17.33 3.77 0.70
N LYS A 94 18.29 4.42 0.06
CA LYS A 94 18.57 5.85 0.22
C LYS A 94 17.67 6.65 -0.71
N ILE A 95 16.76 7.43 -0.14
CA ILE A 95 15.76 8.21 -0.88
C ILE A 95 15.85 9.67 -0.43
N GLY A 96 16.40 10.51 -1.29
CA GLY A 96 16.83 11.86 -0.92
C GLY A 96 17.93 11.78 0.15
N ASN A 97 17.71 12.44 1.29
CA ASN A 97 18.64 12.41 2.43
C ASN A 97 18.29 11.33 3.47
N GLY A 98 17.16 10.61 3.29
CA GLY A 98 16.70 9.59 4.24
C GLY A 98 17.06 8.18 3.81
N GLU A 99 17.00 7.26 4.77
CA GLU A 99 17.09 5.82 4.54
C GLU A 99 15.78 5.18 4.98
N PHE A 100 15.11 4.47 4.08
CA PHE A 100 13.76 3.96 4.31
C PHE A 100 13.75 2.79 5.31
N GLY A 101 12.87 2.84 6.31
CA GLY A 101 12.72 1.80 7.33
C GLY A 101 13.86 1.70 8.34
N MET A 102 14.75 2.69 8.44
CA MET A 102 15.76 2.76 9.52
C MET A 102 15.07 3.09 10.84
N PHE A 103 15.50 2.44 11.93
CA PHE A 103 14.96 2.75 13.25
C PHE A 103 15.53 4.05 13.81
N TYR A 104 14.68 4.79 14.51
CA TYR A 104 15.01 5.98 15.25
C TYR A 104 14.42 5.93 16.65
N ASP A 105 15.08 6.59 17.59
CA ASP A 105 14.51 6.86 18.91
C ASP A 105 13.55 8.06 18.87
N VAL A 106 12.99 8.39 20.03
CA VAL A 106 12.04 9.51 20.21
C VAL A 106 12.64 10.88 19.91
N ASP A 107 13.97 11.00 19.89
CA ASP A 107 14.72 12.21 19.55
C ASP A 107 15.22 12.19 18.09
N LEU A 108 14.68 11.27 17.29
CA LEU A 108 15.05 11.04 15.89
C LEU A 108 16.55 10.77 15.70
N GLN A 109 17.20 10.13 16.68
CA GLN A 109 18.55 9.60 16.53
C GLN A 109 18.50 8.14 16.06
N PRO A 110 19.37 7.72 15.11
CA PRO A 110 19.37 6.35 14.64
C PRO A 110 19.62 5.35 15.78
N ILE A 111 18.79 4.30 15.85
CA ILE A 111 19.05 3.17 16.74
C ILE A 111 20.07 2.26 16.05
N LEU A 112 21.22 2.07 16.69
CA LEU A 112 22.32 1.24 16.17
C LEU A 112 22.33 -0.10 16.89
N ALA A 113 22.81 -1.13 16.21
CA ALA A 113 23.15 -2.40 16.83
C ALA A 113 24.43 -2.24 17.68
N ASP A 114 24.73 -3.25 18.51
CA ASP A 114 25.90 -3.24 19.40
C ASP A 114 27.24 -3.04 18.67
N ASP A 115 27.32 -3.45 17.39
CA ASP A 115 28.50 -3.27 16.54
C ASP A 115 28.56 -1.90 15.85
N GLY A 116 27.63 -1.00 16.17
CA GLY A 116 27.49 0.33 15.58
C GLY A 116 26.86 0.34 14.19
N SER A 117 26.41 -0.80 13.66
CA SER A 117 25.69 -0.85 12.40
C SER A 117 24.28 -0.28 12.53
N LYS A 118 23.77 0.29 11.44
CA LYS A 118 22.39 0.79 11.37
C LYS A 118 21.40 -0.36 11.41
N THR A 119 20.32 -0.17 12.16
CA THR A 119 19.22 -1.13 12.24
C THR A 119 18.05 -0.69 11.38
N TYR A 120 17.35 -1.66 10.80
CA TYR A 120 16.23 -1.39 9.92
C TYR A 120 15.11 -2.38 10.16
N SER A 121 13.88 -1.91 10.00
CA SER A 121 12.69 -2.74 10.00
C SER A 121 12.55 -3.50 8.68
N ASN A 122 12.26 -4.80 8.76
CA ASN A 122 11.97 -5.64 7.59
C ASN A 122 10.48 -5.99 7.47
N ASN A 123 9.62 -5.31 8.23
CA ASN A 123 8.18 -5.58 8.32
C ASN A 123 7.34 -4.36 7.87
N PRO A 124 7.47 -3.84 6.64
CA PRO A 124 6.55 -2.82 6.16
C PRO A 124 5.12 -3.38 6.11
N ASP A 125 4.16 -2.59 6.56
CA ASP A 125 2.76 -3.00 6.67
C ASP A 125 1.85 -2.01 5.93
N ALA A 126 0.96 -1.32 6.64
CA ALA A 126 -0.04 -0.47 6.02
C ALA A 126 0.59 0.67 5.22
N ASN A 127 -0.06 0.99 4.11
CA ASN A 127 0.31 2.08 3.24
C ASN A 127 -0.91 2.98 2.98
N SER A 128 -0.71 4.30 3.01
CA SER A 128 -1.72 5.28 2.60
C SER A 128 -1.11 6.31 1.66
N LEU A 129 -1.68 6.43 0.46
CA LEU A 129 -1.30 7.47 -0.48
C LEU A 129 -2.13 8.73 -0.22
N ILE A 130 -1.50 9.76 0.32
CA ILE A 130 -2.09 11.07 0.61
C ILE A 130 -1.62 12.07 -0.44
N LYS A 131 -2.54 12.87 -0.99
CA LYS A 131 -2.18 14.01 -1.86
C LYS A 131 -2.45 15.31 -1.13
N ILE A 132 -1.45 16.17 -1.02
CA ILE A 132 -1.58 17.51 -0.46
C ILE A 132 -1.15 18.49 -1.53
N ASN A 133 -2.07 19.34 -1.98
CA ASN A 133 -1.89 20.19 -3.16
C ASN A 133 -1.47 19.34 -4.38
N ASN A 134 -0.30 19.60 -4.94
CA ASN A 134 0.22 18.90 -6.12
C ASN A 134 1.32 17.87 -5.78
N THR A 135 1.47 17.51 -4.50
CA THR A 135 2.48 16.56 -4.02
C THR A 135 1.81 15.32 -3.45
N ALA A 136 2.34 14.15 -3.81
CA ALA A 136 1.89 12.87 -3.30
C ALA A 136 2.86 12.34 -2.23
N TYR A 137 2.29 11.85 -1.13
CA TYR A 137 3.01 11.25 -0.02
C TYR A 137 2.49 9.84 0.25
N LEU A 138 3.38 8.87 0.27
CA LEU A 138 3.10 7.53 0.77
C LEU A 138 3.47 7.48 2.25
N ILE A 139 2.48 7.25 3.11
CA ILE A 139 2.69 6.92 4.52
C ILE A 139 2.82 5.41 4.61
N THR A 140 3.94 4.92 5.15
CA THR A 140 4.20 3.49 5.30
C THR A 140 4.47 3.18 6.76
N HIS A 141 3.72 2.20 7.30
CA HIS A 141 3.93 1.60 8.60
C HIS A 141 5.04 0.56 8.59
N PHE A 142 5.62 0.32 9.75
CA PHE A 142 6.46 -0.84 10.03
C PHE A 142 5.98 -1.56 11.30
N GLU A 143 5.65 -2.83 11.14
CA GLU A 143 5.00 -3.69 12.13
C GLU A 143 6.04 -4.43 12.97
N GLU A 144 6.78 -3.68 13.76
CA GLU A 144 7.69 -4.18 14.79
C GLU A 144 7.99 -3.07 15.81
N PRO A 145 8.46 -3.39 17.02
CA PRO A 145 8.86 -2.37 18.00
C PRO A 145 10.31 -1.90 17.75
N PRO A 146 10.64 -0.61 18.00
CA PRO A 146 9.71 0.48 18.33
C PRO A 146 8.82 0.82 17.14
N GLY A 147 7.64 1.39 17.40
CA GLY A 147 6.73 1.79 16.33
C GLY A 147 7.37 2.82 15.40
N LEU A 148 7.09 2.70 14.11
CA LEU A 148 7.78 3.43 13.06
C LEU A 148 6.85 3.66 11.86
N LEU A 149 6.72 4.92 11.47
CA LEU A 149 6.09 5.30 10.21
C LEU A 149 7.05 6.17 9.40
N TYR A 150 7.00 5.99 8.09
CA TYR A 150 7.70 6.84 7.14
C TYR A 150 6.74 7.62 6.27
N LYS A 151 7.08 8.88 6.01
CA LYS A 151 6.46 9.71 4.99
C LYS A 151 7.41 9.80 3.79
N THR A 152 6.97 9.25 2.66
CA THR A 152 7.75 9.23 1.41
C THR A 152 7.09 10.09 0.35
N GLU A 153 7.76 11.13 -0.11
CA GLU A 153 7.32 11.95 -1.23
C GLU A 153 7.54 11.23 -2.56
N LEU A 154 6.53 11.28 -3.43
CA LEU A 154 6.57 10.70 -4.77
C LEU A 154 6.54 11.81 -5.84
N ASP A 155 7.29 11.62 -6.92
CA ASP A 155 7.19 12.45 -8.11
C ASP A 155 5.92 12.13 -8.94
N ASN A 156 5.72 12.87 -10.04
CA ASN A 156 4.56 12.70 -10.92
C ASN A 156 4.51 11.33 -11.61
N ASN A 157 5.61 10.56 -11.61
CA ASN A 157 5.69 9.21 -12.16
C ASN A 157 5.53 8.14 -11.06
N GLY A 158 5.29 8.54 -9.81
CA GLY A 158 5.15 7.64 -8.67
C GLY A 158 6.48 7.14 -8.10
N LYS A 159 7.61 7.75 -8.49
CA LYS A 159 8.93 7.38 -7.95
C LYS A 159 9.17 8.09 -6.63
N ALA A 160 9.69 7.37 -5.64
CA ALA A 160 10.12 7.96 -4.38
C ALA A 160 11.30 8.92 -4.56
N VAL A 161 11.17 10.15 -4.05
CA VAL A 161 12.20 11.20 -4.19
C VAL A 161 12.74 11.71 -2.84
N LYS A 162 11.94 11.61 -1.78
CA LYS A 162 12.35 11.94 -0.41
C LYS A 162 11.64 11.03 0.57
N THR A 163 12.35 10.53 1.58
CA THR A 163 11.74 9.77 2.67
C THR A 163 12.25 10.26 4.03
N GLU A 164 11.39 10.29 5.04
CA GLU A 164 11.74 10.66 6.41
C GLU A 164 10.80 9.94 7.41
N PRO A 165 11.31 9.56 8.60
CA PRO A 165 10.44 9.06 9.67
C PRO A 165 9.47 10.16 10.12
N ILE A 166 8.27 9.77 10.52
CA ILE A 166 7.30 10.69 11.12
C ILE A 166 7.68 10.89 12.59
N ASP A 167 7.71 12.16 13.02
CA ASP A 167 8.04 12.54 14.39
C ASP A 167 6.83 12.38 15.32
N PHE A 168 6.91 11.39 16.21
CA PHE A 168 5.92 11.12 17.26
C PHE A 168 6.36 11.58 18.64
N LYS A 169 7.42 12.40 18.76
CA LYS A 169 7.94 12.87 20.05
C LYS A 169 6.88 13.51 20.94
N SER A 170 5.94 14.24 20.35
CA SER A 170 4.86 14.92 21.07
C SER A 170 3.91 13.98 21.82
N VAL A 171 3.86 12.69 21.44
CA VAL A 171 3.05 11.65 22.08
C VAL A 171 3.89 10.55 22.73
N GLY A 172 5.23 10.70 22.73
CA GLY A 172 6.16 9.73 23.33
C GLY A 172 6.55 8.55 22.43
N GLY A 173 6.23 8.61 21.14
CA GLY A 173 6.44 7.51 20.19
C GLY A 173 5.19 6.65 19.97
N THR A 174 5.34 5.61 19.17
CA THR A 174 4.32 4.60 18.86
C THR A 174 4.88 3.20 19.09
N ILE A 175 4.03 2.18 19.03
CA ILE A 175 4.44 0.77 19.08
C ILE A 175 3.80 -0.03 17.94
N ILE A 176 4.58 -0.92 17.32
CA ILE A 176 4.15 -1.95 16.33
C ILE A 176 3.01 -1.44 15.44
N ASN A 177 3.37 -0.55 14.51
CA ASN A 177 2.37 0.05 13.64
C ASN A 177 2.00 -0.98 12.56
N CYS A 178 0.80 -1.54 12.67
CA CYS A 178 0.31 -2.62 11.81
C CYS A 178 -0.58 -2.02 10.70
N ALA A 179 -1.90 -2.16 10.86
CA ALA A 179 -2.90 -1.72 9.91
C ALA A 179 -3.03 -0.18 9.84
N GLY A 180 -3.65 0.28 8.76
CA GLY A 180 -3.93 1.69 8.55
C GLY A 180 -4.86 1.93 7.38
N SER A 181 -5.45 3.13 7.32
CA SER A 181 -6.40 3.50 6.27
C SER A 181 -6.36 4.99 5.96
N LEU A 182 -6.75 5.33 4.73
CA LEU A 182 -7.00 6.71 4.32
C LEU A 182 -8.45 7.07 4.62
N THR A 183 -8.66 8.11 5.40
CA THR A 183 -10.00 8.64 5.70
C THR A 183 -10.59 9.43 4.52
N PRO A 184 -11.92 9.56 4.41
CA PRO A 184 -12.57 10.36 3.36
C PRO A 184 -12.17 11.85 3.35
N TRP A 185 -11.66 12.38 4.46
CA TRP A 185 -11.16 13.76 4.59
C TRP A 185 -9.63 13.85 4.51
N ASN A 186 -8.99 12.89 3.82
CA ASN A 186 -7.58 12.91 3.43
C ASN A 186 -6.59 12.96 4.62
N THR A 187 -6.91 12.26 5.70
CA THR A 187 -6.00 11.99 6.82
C THR A 187 -5.69 10.50 6.92
N HIS A 188 -4.52 10.16 7.47
CA HIS A 188 -4.14 8.77 7.73
C HIS A 188 -4.61 8.36 9.14
N LEU A 189 -5.29 7.22 9.23
CA LEU A 189 -5.64 6.55 10.48
C LEU A 189 -4.79 5.29 10.59
N GLY A 190 -3.88 5.24 11.56
CA GLY A 190 -3.03 4.09 11.84
C GLY A 190 -3.48 3.30 13.07
N GLY A 191 -3.16 2.01 13.11
CA GLY A 191 -3.33 1.13 14.26
C GLY A 191 -1.99 0.72 14.86
N GLU A 192 -1.91 0.75 16.19
CA GLU A 192 -0.86 0.09 16.97
C GLU A 192 -1.38 -1.28 17.36
N GLU A 193 -0.59 -2.32 17.14
CA GLU A 193 -0.90 -3.68 17.57
C GLU A 193 -0.02 -4.07 18.76
N ASP A 194 -0.55 -4.92 19.63
CA ASP A 194 0.25 -5.53 20.69
C ASP A 194 -0.06 -7.03 20.70
N TYR A 195 0.92 -7.80 20.22
CA TYR A 195 0.84 -9.25 20.14
C TYR A 195 0.95 -9.93 21.51
N ASP A 196 1.46 -9.23 22.53
CA ASP A 196 1.52 -9.72 23.91
C ASP A 196 0.16 -9.57 24.61
N LEU A 197 -0.68 -8.62 24.17
CA LEU A 197 -2.06 -8.46 24.63
C LEU A 197 -3.02 -9.45 23.97
N ASN A 198 -2.85 -10.74 24.28
CA ASN A 198 -3.80 -11.75 23.83
C ASN A 198 -5.03 -11.79 24.76
N PRO A 199 -6.24 -11.43 24.27
CA PRO A 199 -7.45 -11.35 25.09
C PRO A 199 -7.86 -12.71 25.67
N ARG A 200 -7.40 -13.82 25.06
CA ARG A 200 -7.54 -15.15 25.64
C ARG A 200 -6.97 -15.20 27.05
N TYR A 201 -5.75 -14.68 27.27
CA TYR A 201 -5.13 -14.71 28.60
C TYR A 201 -5.63 -13.62 29.54
N ALA A 202 -6.29 -12.57 29.00
CA ALA A 202 -6.83 -11.47 29.78
C ALA A 202 -8.10 -11.85 30.56
N ASP A 203 -8.91 -12.78 30.03
CA ASP A 203 -10.09 -13.30 30.72
C ASP A 203 -10.10 -14.83 30.76
N LYS A 204 -9.61 -15.38 31.87
CA LYS A 204 -9.63 -16.83 32.14
C LYS A 204 -11.05 -17.41 32.25
N ASN A 205 -12.08 -16.58 32.39
CA ASN A 205 -13.48 -17.01 32.41
C ASN A 205 -14.12 -16.93 31.02
N SER A 206 -13.40 -16.45 30.00
CA SER A 206 -13.89 -16.41 28.62
C SER A 206 -14.21 -17.83 28.12
N PRO A 207 -15.35 -18.07 27.46
CA PRO A 207 -15.68 -19.38 26.90
C PRO A 207 -14.74 -19.78 25.74
N TYR A 208 -13.87 -18.87 25.30
CA TYR A 208 -12.85 -19.10 24.27
C TYR A 208 -11.44 -19.32 24.88
N TYR A 209 -11.30 -19.20 26.20
CA TYR A 209 -10.09 -19.62 26.88
C TYR A 209 -9.96 -21.14 26.79
N THR A 210 -8.89 -21.61 26.16
CA THR A 210 -8.46 -23.00 26.32
C THR A 210 -7.03 -22.98 26.85
N ASP A 211 -6.75 -23.80 27.85
CA ASP A 211 -5.38 -24.05 28.31
C ASP A 211 -4.54 -24.71 27.20
#